data_AF-A0A3M1SM46-F1
#
_entry.id   AF-A0A3M1SM46-F1
#
_cell.length_a   1.000
_cell.length_b   1.000
_cell.length_c   1.000
_cell.angle_alpha   90.00
_cell.angle_beta   90.00
_cell.angle_gamma   90.00
#
_symmetry.space_group_name_H-M   'P 1'
#
loop_
_entity.id
_entity.type
_entity.pdbx_description
1 polymer ?
#
loop_
_entity_poly.entity_id
_entity_poly.type
_entity_poly.pdbx_seq_one_letter_code
_entity_poly.pdbx_strand_id
1 'polypeptide(L)' 'ANAVTIESERLLLEWRDRVGGELTRIAIQRAEPVGKFWGWKAMAPVTQWVVVKSAR' A
#
# COMPACT_ATOMS: atom_id res chain seq x y z
N ALA A 1 6.44 -6.40 -1.71
CA ALA A 1 7.05 -5.10 -1.29
C ALA A 1 5.95 -4.11 -0.94
N ASN A 2 6.20 -3.14 -0.05
CA ASN A 2 5.20 -2.18 0.43
C ASN A 2 5.71 -0.73 0.23
N ALA A 3 4.84 0.19 -0.17
CA ALA A 3 5.15 1.61 -0.38
C ALA A 3 3.99 2.52 0.06
N VAL A 4 4.31 3.74 0.49
CA VAL A 4 3.32 4.78 0.89
C VAL A 4 3.55 6.14 0.24
N THR A 5 4.67 6.30 -0.50
CA THR A 5 5.02 7.54 -1.21
C THR A 5 4.91 7.32 -2.71
N ILE A 6 4.65 8.39 -3.46
CA ILE A 6 4.50 8.34 -4.91
C ILE A 6 5.78 7.83 -5.59
N GLU A 7 6.96 8.24 -5.10
CA GLU A 7 8.25 7.82 -5.65
C GLU A 7 8.47 6.32 -5.49
N SER A 8 8.11 5.77 -4.32
CA SER A 8 8.23 4.34 -4.04
C SER A 8 7.16 3.53 -4.78
N GLU A 9 5.95 4.06 -4.91
CA GLU A 9 4.86 3.44 -5.67
C GLU A 9 5.19 3.36 -7.17
N ARG A 10 5.84 4.38 -7.73
CA ARG A 10 6.38 4.34 -9.10
C ARG A 10 7.34 3.17 -9.29
N LEU A 11 8.26 2.94 -8.34
CA LEU A 11 9.17 1.80 -8.41
C LEU A 11 8.44 0.45 -8.36
N LEU A 12 7.37 0.34 -7.55
CA LEU A 12 6.56 -0.89 -7.53
C LEU A 12 5.85 -1.13 -8.86
N LEU A 13 5.32 -0.09 -9.51
CA LEU A 13 4.72 -0.18 -10.84
C LEU A 13 5.76 -0.61 -11.88
N GLU A 14 6.94 0.01 -11.89
CA GLU A 14 8.02 -0.35 -12.81
C GLU A 14 8.45 -1.82 -12.67
N TRP A 15 8.52 -2.33 -11.44
CA TRP A 15 8.85 -3.73 -11.20
C TRP A 15 7.72 -4.68 -11.59
N ARG A 16 6.46 -4.32 -11.28
CA ARG A 16 5.30 -5.09 -11.72
C ARG A 16 5.30 -5.23 -13.24
N ASP A 17 5.56 -4.16 -13.98
CA ASP A 17 5.55 -4.19 -15.44
C ASP A 17 6.68 -5.07 -16.01
N ARG A 18 7.80 -5.20 -15.28
CA ARG A 18 8.96 -6.02 -15.68
C ARG A 18 8.80 -7.51 -15.39
N VAL A 19 8.26 -7.88 -14.24
CA VAL A 19 8.24 -9.28 -13.76
C VAL A 19 6.85 -9.80 -13.37
N GLY A 20 5.80 -9.01 -13.63
CA GLY A 20 4.43 -9.34 -13.29
C GLY A 20 4.11 -9.21 -11.80
N GLY A 21 3.09 -9.95 -11.38
CA GLY A 21 2.55 -9.88 -10.01
C GLY A 21 1.43 -8.87 -9.86
N GLU A 22 0.88 -8.83 -8.65
CA GLU A 22 -0.35 -8.12 -8.33
C GLU A 22 -0.07 -6.93 -7.41
N LEU A 23 -0.81 -5.83 -7.65
CA LEU A 23 -0.77 -4.63 -6.82
C LEU A 23 -2.09 -4.49 -6.06
N THR A 24 -2.00 -4.27 -4.75
CA THR A 24 -3.14 -4.00 -3.88
C THR A 24 -2.93 -2.69 -3.13
N ARG A 25 -3.95 -1.81 -3.12
CA ARG A 25 -3.96 -0.59 -2.31
C ARG A 25 -4.74 -0.86 -1.03
N ILE A 26 -4.10 -0.73 0.12
CA ILE A 26 -4.69 -1.00 1.44
C ILE A 26 -4.83 0.32 2.19
N ALA A 27 -6.07 0.71 2.45
CA ALA A 27 -6.40 1.88 3.27
C ALA A 27 -6.93 1.42 4.62
N ILE A 28 -6.36 1.92 5.70
CA ILE A 28 -6.75 1.60 7.08
C ILE A 28 -7.13 2.90 7.77
N GLN A 29 -8.24 2.83 8.51
CA GLN A 29 -8.64 3.88 9.44
C GLN A 29 -8.69 3.28 10.85
N ARG A 30 -8.35 4.09 11.85
CA ARG A 30 -8.46 3.71 13.26
C ARG A 30 -9.27 4.75 14.01
N ALA A 31 -10.02 4.28 15.01
CA ALA A 31 -10.79 5.15 15.86
C ALA A 31 -9.84 6.00 16.72
N GLU A 32 -10.00 7.32 16.70
CA GLU A 32 -9.29 8.26 17.56
C GLU A 32 -10.27 9.28 18.16
N PRO A 33 -9.97 9.85 19.35
CA PRO A 33 -10.80 10.88 19.95
C PRO A 33 -10.86 12.15 19.10
N VAL A 34 -12.07 12.70 18.95
CA VAL A 34 -12.35 14.02 18.36
C VAL A 34 -13.14 14.82 19.39
N GLY A 35 -12.42 15.51 20.27
CA GLY A 35 -13.01 16.13 21.45
C GLY A 35 -13.63 15.05 22.36
N LYS A 36 -14.97 15.09 22.53
CA LYS A 36 -15.73 14.12 23.34
C LYS A 36 -16.27 12.92 22.54
N PHE A 37 -16.08 12.90 21.23
CA PHE A 37 -16.60 11.85 20.34
C PHE A 37 -15.46 10.97 19.81
N TRP A 38 -15.82 9.86 19.18
CA TRP A 38 -14.89 9.03 18.41
C TRP A 38 -15.03 9.34 16.92
N GLY A 39 -13.91 9.49 16.24
CA GLY A 39 -13.85 9.65 14.80
C GLY A 39 -12.87 8.67 14.16
N TRP A 40 -12.95 8.51 12.85
CA TRP A 40 -12.01 7.70 12.09
C TRP A 40 -10.86 8.56 11.59
N LYS A 41 -9.63 8.23 11.99
CA LYS A 41 -8.43 8.82 11.40
C LYS A 41 -7.87 7.88 10.34
N ALA A 42 -7.75 8.40 9.12
CA ALA A 42 -7.12 7.71 8.03
C ALA A 42 -5.60 7.69 8.19
N MET A 43 -5.01 6.52 7.95
CA MET A 43 -3.56 6.36 7.83
C MET A 43 -3.15 6.51 6.35
N ALA A 44 -1.88 6.81 6.10
CA ALA A 44 -1.35 6.77 4.75
C ALA A 44 -1.61 5.37 4.14
N PRO A 45 -2.27 5.28 2.97
CA PRO A 45 -2.54 4.00 2.34
C PRO A 45 -1.23 3.32 1.90
N VAL A 46 -1.18 2.01 2.04
CA VAL A 46 -0.03 1.19 1.62
C VAL A 46 -0.35 0.56 0.27
N THR A 47 0.49 0.80 -0.73
CA THR A 47 0.54 0.00 -1.95
C THR A 47 1.41 -1.22 -1.71
N GLN A 48 0.83 -2.40 -1.82
CA GLN A 48 1.52 -3.67 -1.71
C GLN A 48 1.65 -4.31 -3.10
N TRP A 49 2.86 -4.76 -3.43
CA TRP A 49 3.15 -5.57 -4.61
C TRP A 49 3.52 -6.99 -4.19
N VAL A 50 2.87 -7.99 -4.78
CA VAL A 50 3.14 -9.41 -4.54
C VAL A 50 3.46 -10.09 -5.87
N VAL A 51 4.59 -10.79 -5.91
CA VAL A 51 5.02 -11.55 -7.09
C VAL A 51 5.64 -12.88 -6.66
N VAL A 52 5.42 -13.91 -7.47
CA VAL A 52 6.08 -15.20 -7.31
C VAL A 52 7.34 -15.20 -8.15
N LYS A 53 8.50 -15.42 -7.52
CA LYS A 53 9.74 -15.63 -8.25
C LYS A 53 9.61 -16.93 -9.04
N SER A 54 9.73 -16.87 -10.36
CA SER A 54 9.76 -18.06 -11.20
C SER A 54 10.93 -18.95 -10.76
N ALA A 55 10.64 -20.22 -10.48
CA ALA A 55 11.67 -21.23 -10.30
C ALA A 55 12.40 -21.40 -11.63
N ARG A 56 13.73 -21.27 -11.59
CA ARG A 56 14.59 -21.82 -12.65
C ARG A 56 14.81 -23.29 -12.36
#